data_AF-A0A9X2F1Q5-F1
#
_entry.id   AF-A0A9X2F1Q5-F1
#
_cell.length_a   1.000
_cell.length_b   1.000
_cell.length_c   1.000
_cell.angle_alpha   90.00
_cell.angle_beta   90.00
_cell.angle_gamma   90.00
#
_symmetry.space_group_name_H-M   'P 1'
#
loop_
_entity.id
_entity.type
_entity.pdbx_description
1 polymer ?
#
loop_
_entity_poly.entity_id
_entity_poly.type
_entity_poly.pdbx_seq_one_letter_code
_entity_poly.pdbx_strand_id
1 'polypeptide(L)'
;MTPQTKELLIYNGDRLFISSMPLKPYLDNLKEQPIFYRYTTGCWRGYKGTWEIIENKLFLIDLFGNTRSGIVGLDFLFPNEEKVFASWFTGQIKIPQGRMIGYSNNYESYQTLDFKKGFLKINSSPKGFLKKNT
;
A
#
# COMPACT_ATOMS: atom_id res chain seq x y z
N MET A 1 -15.09 16.92 -2.48
CA MET A 1 -14.40 16.15 -1.41
C MET A 1 -13.06 15.69 -1.96
N THR A 2 -11.94 16.03 -1.32
CA THR A 2 -10.61 15.63 -1.81
C THR A 2 -10.38 14.14 -1.50
N PRO A 3 -9.98 13.30 -2.48
CA PRO A 3 -9.69 11.88 -2.23
C PRO A 3 -8.59 11.68 -1.19
N GLN A 4 -8.61 10.52 -0.51
CA GLN A 4 -7.49 10.13 0.36
C GLN A 4 -6.20 10.03 -0.45
N THR A 5 -5.12 10.54 0.15
CA THR A 5 -3.76 10.40 -0.35
C THR A 5 -3.45 8.93 -0.48
N LYS A 6 -3.10 8.53 -1.71
CA LYS A 6 -2.70 7.17 -2.06
C LYS A 6 -1.40 6.79 -1.34
N GLU A 7 -1.25 5.50 -1.09
CA GLU A 7 -0.03 4.93 -0.56
C GLU A 7 0.89 4.53 -1.72
N LEU A 8 2.20 4.43 -1.47
CA LEU A 8 3.18 4.05 -2.48
C LEU A 8 3.47 2.55 -2.37
N LEU A 9 3.52 1.86 -3.50
CA LEU A 9 3.94 0.47 -3.62
C LEU A 9 5.13 0.39 -4.59
N ILE A 10 6.21 -0.26 -4.16
CA ILE A 10 7.35 -0.63 -5.00
C ILE A 10 7.20 -2.09 -5.41
N TYR A 11 7.12 -2.35 -6.72
CA TYR A 11 6.96 -3.70 -7.26
C TYR A 11 7.63 -3.82 -8.63
N ASN A 12 8.47 -4.83 -8.81
CA ASN A 12 9.25 -5.07 -10.06
C ASN A 12 10.06 -3.85 -10.53
N GLY A 13 10.55 -3.02 -9.60
CA GLY A 13 11.29 -1.79 -9.88
C GLY A 13 10.41 -0.56 -10.12
N ASP A 14 9.09 -0.74 -10.27
CA ASP A 14 8.15 0.36 -10.49
C ASP A 14 7.64 0.96 -9.18
N ARG A 15 7.39 2.27 -9.21
CA ARG A 15 6.76 3.05 -8.13
C ARG A 15 5.30 3.32 -8.47
N LEU A 16 4.39 2.69 -7.74
CA LEU A 16 2.97 2.61 -8.06
C LEU A 16 2.12 3.21 -6.93
N PHE A 17 1.20 4.11 -7.25
CA PHE A 17 0.26 4.63 -6.26
C PHE A 17 -0.97 3.73 -6.11
N ILE A 18 -1.18 3.19 -4.91
CA ILE A 18 -2.27 2.28 -4.59
C ILE A 18 -3.35 2.97 -3.76
N SER A 19 -4.60 2.61 -4.02
CA SER A 19 -5.75 3.04 -3.21
C SER A 19 -6.05 2.09 -2.05
N SER A 20 -5.37 0.93 -2.00
CA SER A 20 -5.46 -0.01 -0.88
C SER A 20 -4.77 0.57 0.36
N MET A 21 -5.18 0.08 1.54
CA MET A 21 -4.68 0.55 2.85
C MET A 21 -4.17 -0.63 3.68
N PRO A 22 -3.01 -1.23 3.34
CA PRO A 22 -2.58 -2.49 3.95
C PRO A 22 -2.22 -2.39 5.44
N LEU A 23 -1.96 -1.17 5.96
CA LEU A 23 -1.73 -0.92 7.39
C LEU A 23 -3.04 -0.86 8.20
N LYS A 24 -4.17 -0.54 7.58
CA LYS A 24 -5.44 -0.37 8.31
C LYS A 24 -5.84 -1.61 9.12
N PRO A 25 -5.79 -2.85 8.58
CA PRO A 25 -6.12 -4.04 9.36
C PRO A 25 -5.19 -4.25 10.55
N TYR A 26 -3.93 -3.84 10.49
CA TYR A 26 -3.03 -3.90 11.65
C TYR A 26 -3.50 -2.96 12.76
N LEU A 27 -3.76 -1.69 12.41
CA LEU A 27 -4.22 -0.68 13.37
C LEU A 27 -5.56 -1.07 14.00
N ASP A 28 -6.50 -1.58 13.21
CA ASP A 28 -7.82 -1.99 13.69
C ASP A 28 -7.75 -3.12 14.73
N ASN A 29 -6.68 -3.93 14.73
CA ASN A 29 -6.48 -5.05 15.64
C ASN A 29 -5.64 -4.71 16.89
N LEU A 30 -5.13 -3.48 17.01
CA LEU A 30 -4.42 -3.04 18.21
C LEU A 30 -5.42 -2.83 19.36
N LYS A 31 -5.05 -3.27 20.57
CA LYS A 31 -5.83 -2.99 21.79
C LYS A 31 -5.95 -1.47 22.03
N GLU A 32 -4.86 -0.77 21.81
CA GLU A 32 -4.77 0.69 21.89
C GLU A 32 -4.34 1.22 20.51
N GLN A 33 -5.27 1.85 19.81
CA GLN A 33 -4.99 2.37 18.48
C GLN A 33 -4.25 3.71 18.58
N PRO A 34 -3.12 3.87 17.88
CA PRO A 34 -2.46 5.16 17.78
C PRO A 34 -3.37 6.16 17.07
N ILE A 35 -3.40 7.40 17.56
CA ILE A 35 -4.20 8.46 16.97
C ILE A 35 -3.37 9.21 15.93
N PHE A 36 -3.75 9.05 14.66
CA PHE A 36 -3.26 9.89 13.58
C PHE A 36 -4.25 11.01 13.29
N TYR A 37 -3.76 12.24 13.28
CA TYR A 37 -4.55 13.44 13.01
C TYR A 37 -4.49 13.78 11.53
N ARG A 38 -5.61 14.24 10.96
CA ARG A 38 -5.66 14.76 9.59
C ARG A 38 -4.50 15.74 9.35
N TYR A 39 -3.68 15.45 8.35
CA TYR A 39 -2.53 16.28 7.99
C TYR A 39 -2.92 17.36 6.97
N THR A 40 -3.71 17.00 5.96
CA THR A 40 -4.24 17.93 4.93
C THR A 40 -5.66 17.53 4.55
N THR A 41 -6.34 18.34 3.73
CA THR A 41 -7.67 17.98 3.19
C THR A 41 -7.63 16.69 2.35
N GLY A 42 -6.48 16.34 1.78
CA GLY A 42 -6.25 15.10 1.05
C GLY A 42 -5.69 13.95 1.90
N CYS A 43 -5.27 14.16 3.15
CA CYS A 43 -4.77 13.10 4.04
C CYS A 43 -5.58 13.08 5.34
N TRP A 44 -6.84 12.65 5.22
CA TRP A 44 -7.81 12.67 6.31
C TRP A 44 -7.58 11.57 7.34
N ARG A 45 -6.92 10.48 6.97
CA ARG A 45 -6.45 9.45 7.91
C ARG A 45 -5.26 9.87 8.78
N GLY A 46 -4.55 10.91 8.37
CA GLY A 46 -3.34 11.36 9.06
C GLY A 46 -2.09 10.52 8.83
N TYR A 47 -2.14 9.45 8.02
CA TYR A 47 -0.96 8.67 7.67
C TYR A 47 -0.98 8.17 6.22
N LYS A 48 0.20 7.78 5.71
CA LYS A 48 0.41 7.06 4.45
C LYS A 48 1.60 6.12 4.59
N GLY A 49 1.48 4.90 4.07
CA GLY A 49 2.57 3.93 4.02
C GLY A 49 3.29 3.93 2.68
N THR A 50 4.56 3.52 2.71
CA THR A 50 5.31 3.06 1.55
C THR A 50 5.59 1.58 1.71
N TRP A 51 5.22 0.81 0.68
CA TRP A 51 5.28 -0.64 0.69
C TRP A 51 6.21 -1.15 -0.39
N GLU A 52 6.76 -2.33 -0.19
CA GLU A 52 7.57 -3.02 -1.18
C GLU A 52 7.18 -4.50 -1.23
N ILE A 53 7.13 -5.07 -2.43
CA ILE A 53 7.00 -6.52 -2.61
C ILE A 53 8.37 -7.09 -2.92
N ILE A 54 8.91 -7.89 -2.00
CA ILE A 54 10.21 -8.57 -2.11
C ILE A 54 9.96 -10.06 -2.00
N GLU A 55 10.41 -10.85 -2.98
CA GLU A 55 10.25 -12.32 -2.96
C GLU A 55 8.82 -12.78 -2.64
N ASN A 56 7.82 -12.15 -3.27
CA ASN A 56 6.39 -12.41 -3.06
C ASN A 56 5.88 -12.13 -1.64
N LYS A 57 6.57 -11.28 -0.88
CA LYS A 57 6.15 -10.85 0.47
C LYS A 57 5.95 -9.34 0.46
N LEU A 58 4.88 -8.88 1.09
CA LEU A 58 4.59 -7.47 1.29
C LEU A 58 5.32 -6.95 2.54
N PHE A 59 6.10 -5.89 2.38
CA PHE A 59 6.77 -5.18 3.46
C PHE A 59 6.29 -3.74 3.54
N LEU A 60 6.09 -3.24 4.76
CA LEU A 60 6.04 -1.80 5.03
C LEU A 60 7.48 -1.32 5.21
N ILE A 61 7.94 -0.41 4.37
CA ILE A 61 9.33 0.08 4.40
C ILE A 61 9.45 1.53 4.87
N ASP A 62 8.35 2.28 4.86
CA ASP A 62 8.31 3.64 5.39
C ASP A 62 6.87 3.99 5.80
N LEU A 63 6.75 4.87 6.79
CA LEU A 63 5.49 5.38 7.29
C LEU A 63 5.62 6.88 7.50
N PHE A 64 4.68 7.62 6.95
CA PHE A 64 4.42 8.97 7.39
C PHE A 64 3.17 8.96 8.26
N GLY A 65 3.28 9.38 9.51
CA GLY A 65 2.14 9.57 10.42
C GLY A 65 2.15 10.96 11.04
N ASN A 66 0.99 11.62 11.11
CA ASN A 66 0.83 12.90 11.80
C ASN A 66 0.17 12.65 13.16
N THR A 67 0.90 12.90 14.25
CA THR A 67 0.43 12.73 15.63
C THR A 67 0.32 14.07 16.33
N ARG A 68 -0.18 14.08 17.58
CA ARG A 68 -0.17 15.29 18.42
C ARG A 68 1.24 15.81 18.69
N SER A 69 2.22 14.91 18.74
CA SER A 69 3.62 15.23 19.04
C SER A 69 4.45 15.57 17.81
N GLY A 70 3.84 15.56 16.61
CA GLY A 70 4.51 15.84 15.34
C GLY A 70 4.47 14.66 14.37
N ILE A 71 5.29 14.76 13.32
CA ILE A 71 5.41 13.73 12.30
C ILE A 71 6.25 12.58 12.84
N VAL A 72 5.77 11.36 12.61
CA VAL A 72 6.40 10.12 13.05
C VAL A 72 6.65 9.17 11.88
N GLY A 73 7.67 8.32 12.04
CA GLY A 73 8.14 7.34 11.07
C GLY A 73 7.62 5.92 11.35
N LEU A 74 8.24 4.95 10.67
CA LEU A 74 7.99 3.52 10.86
C LEU A 74 8.23 3.08 12.32
N ASP A 75 9.28 3.63 12.93
CA ASP A 75 9.75 3.39 14.29
C ASP A 75 8.68 3.63 15.37
N PHE A 76 7.70 4.49 15.09
CA PHE A 76 6.59 4.76 15.99
C PHE A 76 5.65 3.57 16.21
N LEU A 77 5.43 2.74 15.18
CA LEU A 77 4.63 1.52 15.29
C LEU A 77 5.50 0.28 15.47
N PHE A 78 6.71 0.30 14.91
CA PHE A 78 7.61 -0.84 14.86
C PHE A 78 9.02 -0.39 15.26
N PRO A 79 9.30 -0.25 16.57
CA PRO A 79 10.58 0.24 17.05
C PRO A 79 11.74 -0.65 16.60
N ASN A 80 12.83 -0.04 16.13
CA ASN A 80 14.06 -0.69 15.66
C ASN A 80 13.91 -1.58 14.42
N GLU A 81 12.80 -1.47 13.68
CA GLU A 81 12.61 -2.17 12.41
C GLU A 81 12.93 -1.26 11.23
N GLU A 82 13.79 -1.71 10.32
CA GLU A 82 14.05 -0.99 9.05
C GLU A 82 12.93 -1.23 8.02
N LYS A 83 12.29 -2.39 8.10
CA LYS A 83 11.11 -2.77 7.31
C LYS A 83 10.35 -3.88 8.02
N VAL A 84 9.04 -3.95 7.79
CA VAL A 84 8.17 -4.85 8.53
C VAL A 84 7.42 -5.76 7.58
N PHE A 85 7.57 -7.07 7.76
CA PHE A 85 6.77 -8.04 7.01
C PHE A 85 5.30 -7.94 7.41
N ALA A 86 4.43 -7.66 6.44
CA ALA A 86 3.00 -7.41 6.64
C ALA A 86 2.19 -8.71 6.85
N SER A 87 2.59 -9.54 7.81
CA SER A 87 1.97 -10.84 8.10
C SER A 87 0.48 -10.74 8.47
N TRP A 88 0.03 -9.58 8.92
CA TRP A 88 -1.37 -9.26 9.21
C TRP A 88 -2.22 -9.10 7.95
N PHE A 89 -1.63 -8.75 6.81
CA PHE A 89 -2.40 -8.34 5.63
C PHE A 89 -2.93 -9.56 4.85
N THR A 90 -4.25 -9.63 4.70
CA THR A 90 -4.93 -10.55 3.78
C THR A 90 -5.96 -9.75 3.01
N GLY A 91 -5.86 -9.73 1.69
CA GLY A 91 -6.69 -8.87 0.85
C GLY A 91 -6.08 -8.62 -0.52
N GLN A 92 -6.63 -7.65 -1.23
CA GLN A 92 -6.22 -7.31 -2.59
C GLN A 92 -5.57 -5.94 -2.67
N ILE A 93 -4.50 -5.86 -3.45
CA ILE A 93 -3.92 -4.59 -3.89
C ILE A 93 -4.19 -4.42 -5.38
N LYS A 94 -4.90 -3.34 -5.73
CA LYS A 94 -5.20 -3.00 -7.13
C LYS A 94 -4.17 -1.98 -7.63
N ILE A 95 -3.44 -2.37 -8.67
CA ILE A 95 -2.46 -1.53 -9.36
C ILE A 95 -3.13 -0.96 -10.60
N PRO A 96 -3.21 0.38 -10.74
CA PRO A 96 -3.75 1.00 -11.96
C PRO A 96 -2.87 0.69 -13.18
N GLN A 97 -3.50 0.43 -14.31
CA GLN A 97 -2.86 0.09 -15.57
C GLN A 97 -3.41 0.95 -16.71
N GLY A 98 -2.52 1.36 -17.62
CA GLY A 98 -2.87 2.21 -18.74
C GLY A 98 -3.08 3.68 -18.36
N ARG A 99 -3.81 4.41 -19.20
CA ARG A 99 -4.06 5.85 -19.01
C ARG A 99 -5.11 6.11 -17.93
N MET A 100 -5.01 7.28 -17.31
CA MET A 100 -6.05 7.79 -16.44
C MET A 100 -7.26 8.21 -17.29
N ILE A 101 -8.46 7.78 -16.91
CA ILE A 101 -9.72 8.07 -17.58
C ILE A 101 -10.51 9.07 -16.75
N GLY A 102 -10.87 10.21 -17.36
CA GLY A 102 -11.73 11.22 -16.76
C GLY A 102 -11.10 11.97 -15.58
N TYR A 103 -11.95 12.63 -14.80
CA TYR A 103 -11.52 13.49 -13.68
C TYR A 103 -11.44 12.77 -12.32
N SER A 104 -11.72 11.47 -12.27
CA SER A 104 -11.96 10.73 -11.02
C SER A 104 -10.84 9.75 -10.62
N ASN A 105 -9.60 9.93 -11.13
CA ASN A 105 -8.47 9.03 -10.88
C ASN A 105 -8.78 7.55 -11.21
N ASN A 106 -9.67 7.32 -12.18
CA ASN A 106 -9.92 6.01 -12.75
C ASN A 106 -8.89 5.70 -13.83
N TYR A 107 -8.63 4.41 -14.08
CA TYR A 107 -7.67 3.96 -15.08
C TYR A 107 -8.32 2.94 -16.01
N GLU A 108 -7.76 2.77 -17.21
CA GLU A 108 -8.23 1.84 -18.24
C GLU A 108 -8.43 0.42 -17.71
N SER A 109 -7.52 -0.04 -16.84
CA SER A 109 -7.66 -1.32 -16.17
C SER A 109 -6.91 -1.34 -14.84
N TYR A 110 -7.06 -2.43 -14.09
CA TYR A 110 -6.34 -2.66 -12.84
C TYR A 110 -5.80 -4.09 -12.82
N GLN A 111 -4.50 -4.23 -12.56
CA GLN A 111 -3.93 -5.51 -12.15
C GLN A 111 -4.26 -5.72 -10.67
N THR A 112 -4.72 -6.92 -10.30
CA THR A 112 -5.02 -7.26 -8.91
C THR A 112 -3.98 -8.23 -8.37
N LEU A 113 -3.40 -7.88 -7.23
CA LEU A 113 -2.48 -8.70 -6.48
C LEU A 113 -3.18 -9.23 -5.23
N ASP A 114 -3.33 -10.56 -5.13
CA ASP A 114 -3.98 -11.22 -4.00
C ASP A 114 -2.97 -11.60 -2.93
N PHE A 115 -3.19 -11.16 -1.69
CA PHE A 115 -2.33 -11.46 -0.55
C PHE A 115 -3.03 -12.34 0.48
N LYS A 116 -2.29 -13.29 1.05
CA LYS A 116 -2.68 -14.07 2.24
C LYS A 116 -1.58 -14.01 3.27
N LYS A 117 -1.87 -13.41 4.43
CA LYS A 117 -0.90 -13.21 5.53
C LYS A 117 0.43 -12.61 5.07
N GLY A 118 0.38 -11.56 4.25
CA GLY A 118 1.54 -10.87 3.69
C GLY A 118 2.19 -11.56 2.49
N PHE A 119 1.81 -12.79 2.14
CA PHE A 119 2.33 -13.49 0.95
C PHE A 119 1.46 -13.21 -0.28
N LEU A 120 2.08 -12.74 -1.35
CA LEU A 120 1.48 -12.63 -2.67
C LEU A 120 1.18 -14.04 -3.18
N LYS A 121 -0.08 -14.31 -3.49
CA LYS A 121 -0.48 -15.54 -4.18
C LYS A 121 0.03 -15.46 -5.61
N ILE A 122 1.00 -16.30 -5.91
CA ILE A 122 1.38 -16.55 -7.30
C ILE A 122 0.30 -17.48 -7.85
N ASN A 123 -0.55 -16.96 -8.73
CA ASN A 123 -1.42 -17.83 -9.50
C ASN A 123 -0.52 -18.67 -10.41
N SER A 124 -0.31 -19.93 -10.06
CA SER A 124 0.28 -20.93 -10.94
C SER A 124 -0.71 -21.19 -12.08
N SER A 125 -0.70 -20.33 -13.10
CA SER A 125 -1.29 -20.64 -14.39
C SER A 125 -0.16 -20.66 -15.42
N PRO A 126 0.16 -21.82 -16.02
CA PRO A 126 1.02 -21.83 -17.18
C PRO A 126 0.18 -21.29 -18.34
N LYS A 127 0.47 -20.09 -18.82
CA LYS A 127 0.24 -19.68 -20.23
C LYS A 127 0.77 -18.28 -20.44
N GLY A 128 1.75 -18.21 -21.35
CA GLY A 128 2.48 -17.00 -21.68
C GLY A 128 1.59 -15.89 -22.22
N PHE A 129 2.08 -14.68 -22.07
CA PHE A 129 1.69 -13.56 -22.90
C PHE A 129 2.93 -13.04 -23.61
N LEU A 130 3.02 -13.49 -24.86
CA LEU A 130 3.38 -12.72 -26.06
C LEU A 130 4.36 -11.57 -25.85
N LYS A 131 5.59 -11.78 -26.35
CA LYS A 131 6.35 -10.71 -27.00
C LYS A 131 5.40 -10.01 -27.98
N LYS A 132 5.09 -8.74 -27.74
CA LYS A 132 4.73 -7.82 -28.81
C LYS A 132 5.97 -6.99 -29.11
N ASN A 133 6.55 -7.31 -30.26
CA ASN A 133 7.53 -6.51 -30.96
C ASN A 133 7.01 -5.08 -31.12
N THR A 134 7.82 -4.10 -30.74
CA THR A 134 8.17 -2.96 -31.62
C THR A 134 9.50 -2.41 -31.17
#